data_AF-A0A2D6EZJ5-F1
#
_entry.id   AF-A0A2D6EZJ5-F1
#
_cell.length_a   1.000
_cell.length_b   1.000
_cell.length_c   1.000
_cell.angle_alpha   90.00
_cell.angle_beta   90.00
_cell.angle_gamma   90.00
#
_symmetry.space_group_name_H-M   'P 1'
#
loop_
_entity.id
_entity.type
_entity.pdbx_description
1 polymer ?
#
loop_
_entity_poly.entity_id
_entity_poly.type
_entity_poly.pdbx_seq_one_letter_code
_entity_poly.pdbx_strand_id
1 'polypeptide(L)'
;MGYLIEPLFCIRIYPPTWLKQRYYKTPQWKRDRKKVLERDGHKCQHTGETENLHVHHKTDVNFFNPKMKHLITLSASAHKKEHHRLKVVNLRKKRIIEYCCITFYVVLITTIIFKVKA
;
A
#
# COMPACT_ATOMS: atom_id res chain seq x y z
N MET A 1 8.77 -22.50 18.55
CA MET A 1 8.22 -21.67 17.46
C MET A 1 7.04 -20.85 17.99
N GLY A 2 7.30 -19.66 18.52
CA GLY A 2 6.25 -18.76 19.01
C GLY A 2 5.75 -17.87 17.88
N TYR A 3 4.51 -18.07 17.43
CA TYR A 3 3.83 -17.07 16.62
C TYR A 3 3.39 -15.96 17.58
N LEU A 4 4.14 -14.86 17.60
CA LEU A 4 3.72 -13.64 18.26
C LEU A 4 2.36 -13.25 17.68
N ILE A 5 1.37 -13.12 18.56
CA ILE A 5 0.02 -12.70 18.23
C ILE A 5 0.11 -11.23 17.79
N GLU A 6 0.32 -11.01 16.49
CA GLU A 6 0.26 -9.69 15.88
C GLU A 6 -1.14 -9.11 16.19
N PRO A 7 -1.25 -7.90 16.77
CA PRO A 7 -2.55 -7.33 17.10
C PRO A 7 -3.40 -7.26 15.83
N LEU A 8 -4.67 -7.68 15.93
CA LEU A 8 -5.65 -7.73 14.83
C LEU A 8 -5.69 -6.43 13.98
N PHE A 9 -5.32 -5.30 14.56
CA PHE A 9 -5.15 -4.02 13.88
C PHE A 9 -4.08 -4.04 12.77
N CYS A 10 -2.93 -4.68 13.02
CA CYS A 10 -1.83 -4.78 12.06
C CYS A 10 -2.22 -5.66 10.86
N ILE A 11 -2.91 -6.78 11.09
CA ILE A 11 -3.39 -7.68 10.01
C ILE A 11 -4.38 -6.96 9.08
N ARG A 12 -5.17 -6.02 9.59
CA ARG A 12 -6.17 -5.29 8.81
C ARG A 12 -5.56 -4.19 7.92
N ILE A 13 -4.40 -3.65 8.30
CA ILE A 13 -3.70 -2.59 7.57
C ILE A 13 -2.56 -3.16 6.70
N TYR A 14 -1.86 -4.18 7.20
CA TYR A 14 -0.75 -4.87 6.54
C TYR A 14 -0.93 -6.39 6.64
N PRO A 15 -1.84 -6.97 5.86
CA PRO A 15 -2.03 -8.41 5.89
C PRO A 15 -0.79 -9.16 5.41
N PRO A 16 -0.38 -10.24 6.10
CA PRO A 16 0.75 -11.05 5.70
C PRO A 16 0.49 -11.72 4.34
N THR A 17 1.56 -12.07 3.64
CA THR A 17 1.50 -12.57 2.25
C THR A 17 0.64 -13.83 2.11
N TRP A 18 0.74 -14.78 3.04
CA TRP A 18 -0.05 -16.01 3.03
C TRP A 18 -1.55 -15.74 3.16
N LEU A 19 -1.96 -14.74 3.94
CA LEU A 19 -3.37 -14.39 4.11
C LEU A 19 -3.93 -13.74 2.83
N LYS A 20 -3.14 -12.88 2.19
CA LYS A 20 -3.48 -12.30 0.87
C LYS A 20 -3.66 -13.39 -0.18
N GLN A 21 -2.76 -14.37 -0.23
CA GLN A 21 -2.86 -15.50 -1.16
C GLN A 21 -4.12 -16.33 -0.93
N ARG A 22 -4.50 -16.58 0.33
CA ARG A 22 -5.77 -17.27 0.65
C ARG A 22 -6.98 -16.45 0.18
N TYR A 23 -7.00 -15.15 0.46
CA TYR A 23 -8.08 -14.27 0.02
C TYR A 23 -8.27 -14.27 -1.50
N TYR A 24 -7.18 -14.22 -2.28
CA TYR A 24 -7.24 -14.28 -3.73
C TYR A 24 -7.84 -15.58 -4.30
N LYS A 25 -7.92 -16.64 -3.50
CA LYS A 25 -8.57 -17.91 -3.90
C LYS A 25 -10.08 -17.92 -3.58
N THR A 26 -10.57 -16.98 -2.79
CA THR A 26 -11.98 -16.95 -2.35
C THR A 26 -12.94 -16.66 -3.51
N PRO A 27 -14.19 -17.16 -3.44
CA PRO A 27 -15.23 -16.82 -4.41
C PRO A 27 -15.53 -15.32 -4.44
N GLN A 28 -15.45 -14.64 -3.29
CA GLN A 28 -15.67 -13.20 -3.20
C GLN A 28 -14.68 -12.43 -4.07
N TRP A 29 -13.38 -12.68 -3.92
CA TRP A 29 -12.38 -12.02 -4.74
C TRP A 29 -12.55 -12.33 -6.23
N LYS A 30 -12.87 -13.58 -6.60
CA LYS A 30 -13.10 -13.94 -8.01
C LYS A 30 -14.27 -13.15 -8.61
N ARG A 31 -15.36 -12.96 -7.86
CA ARG A 31 -16.49 -12.12 -8.28
C ARG A 31 -16.10 -10.64 -8.43
N ASP A 32 -15.40 -10.09 -7.43
CA ASP A 32 -15.00 -8.69 -7.47
C ASP A 32 -14.00 -8.43 -8.60
N ARG A 33 -13.04 -9.34 -8.81
CA ARG A 33 -12.11 -9.31 -9.94
C ARG A 33 -12.86 -9.27 -11.27
N LYS A 34 -13.88 -10.12 -11.45
CA LYS A 34 -14.69 -10.16 -12.68
C LYS A 34 -15.41 -8.82 -12.90
N LYS A 35 -16.08 -8.29 -11.89
CA LYS A 35 -16.78 -6.99 -11.95
C LYS A 35 -15.85 -5.84 -12.33
N VAL A 36 -14.64 -5.82 -11.78
CA VAL A 36 -13.64 -4.78 -12.08
C VAL A 36 -13.15 -4.90 -13.52
N LEU A 37 -12.88 -6.11 -14.01
CA LEU A 37 -12.51 -6.33 -15.40
C LEU A 37 -13.61 -5.92 -16.37
N GLU A 38 -14.87 -6.26 -16.08
CA GLU A 38 -16.03 -5.86 -16.87
C GLU A 38 -16.20 -4.35 -16.90
N ARG A 39 -16.14 -3.69 -15.73
CA ARG A 39 -16.19 -2.23 -15.61
C ARG A 39 -15.09 -1.53 -16.42
N ASP A 40 -13.88 -2.09 -16.36
CA ASP A 40 -12.70 -1.54 -17.01
C ASP A 40 -12.60 -1.96 -18.49
N GLY A 41 -13.63 -2.62 -19.04
CA GLY A 41 -13.70 -3.02 -20.46
C GLY A 41 -12.64 -4.04 -20.87
N HIS A 42 -12.15 -4.85 -19.93
CA HIS A 42 -11.04 -5.80 -20.12
C HIS A 42 -9.79 -5.12 -20.68
N LYS A 43 -9.48 -3.91 -20.19
CA LYS A 43 -8.31 -3.12 -20.59
C LYS A 43 -7.56 -2.56 -19.39
N CYS A 44 -6.24 -2.51 -19.52
CA CYS A 44 -5.39 -1.78 -18.59
C CYS A 44 -5.79 -0.31 -18.58
N GLN A 45 -6.10 0.22 -17.39
CA GLN A 45 -6.53 1.60 -17.24
C GLN A 45 -5.40 2.62 -17.33
N HIS A 46 -4.15 2.16 -17.44
CA HIS A 46 -2.98 3.03 -17.65
C HIS A 46 -2.46 3.00 -19.10
N THR A 47 -2.51 1.84 -19.76
CA THR A 47 -1.88 1.64 -21.07
C THR A 47 -2.84 1.20 -22.17
N GLY A 48 -4.06 0.74 -21.83
CA GLY A 48 -5.03 0.22 -22.79
C GLY A 48 -4.80 -1.22 -23.24
N GLU A 49 -3.69 -1.87 -22.82
CA GLU A 49 -3.39 -3.28 -23.09
C GLU A 49 -4.55 -4.20 -22.66
N THR A 50 -4.79 -5.26 -23.42
CA THR A 50 -5.86 -6.25 -23.18
C THR A 50 -5.35 -7.58 -22.63
N GLU A 51 -4.04 -7.77 -22.60
CA GLU A 51 -3.40 -9.03 -22.20
C GLU A 51 -2.79 -8.95 -20.81
N ASN A 52 -2.61 -10.12 -20.17
CA ASN A 52 -1.96 -10.26 -18.87
C ASN A 52 -2.48 -9.28 -17.82
N LEU A 53 -3.81 -9.21 -17.70
CA LEU A 53 -4.51 -8.26 -16.84
C LEU A 53 -4.63 -8.74 -15.39
N HIS A 54 -4.29 -7.84 -14.48
CA HIS A 54 -4.39 -8.01 -13.04
C HIS A 54 -5.23 -6.91 -12.43
N VAL A 55 -5.97 -7.24 -11.37
CA VAL A 55 -6.69 -6.23 -10.58
C VAL A 55 -5.79 -5.80 -9.41
N HIS A 56 -5.42 -4.52 -9.43
CA HIS A 56 -4.57 -3.88 -8.45
C HIS A 56 -5.40 -3.25 -7.33
N HIS A 57 -4.92 -3.38 -6.09
CA HIS A 57 -5.44 -2.63 -4.95
C HIS A 57 -4.73 -1.27 -4.88
N LYS A 58 -5.45 -0.17 -5.13
CA LYS A 58 -4.91 1.20 -5.03
C LYS A 58 -4.49 1.56 -3.59
N THR A 59 -5.06 0.87 -2.60
CA THR A 59 -4.78 1.02 -1.18
C THR A 59 -4.96 -0.34 -0.50
N ASP A 60 -4.16 -0.62 0.51
CA ASP A 60 -4.29 -1.83 1.34
C ASP A 60 -5.43 -1.71 2.39
N VAL A 61 -6.07 -0.53 2.49
CA VAL A 61 -7.21 -0.32 3.41
C VAL A 61 -8.39 -1.19 2.99
N ASN A 62 -8.91 -1.97 3.94
CA ASN A 62 -9.99 -2.93 3.72
C ASN A 62 -9.66 -3.95 2.61
N PHE A 63 -8.43 -4.46 2.58
CA PHE A 63 -7.96 -5.45 1.60
C PHE A 63 -8.91 -6.63 1.38
N PHE A 64 -9.54 -7.13 2.45
CA PHE A 64 -10.46 -8.27 2.41
C PHE A 64 -11.92 -7.91 2.07
N ASN A 65 -12.22 -6.62 1.95
CA ASN A 65 -13.52 -6.11 1.52
C ASN A 65 -13.34 -4.77 0.76
N PRO A 66 -12.64 -4.80 -0.39
CA PRO A 66 -12.27 -3.59 -1.10
C PRO A 66 -13.49 -2.98 -1.77
N LYS A 67 -13.68 -1.65 -1.61
CA LYS A 67 -14.68 -0.94 -2.42
C LYS A 67 -14.20 -0.90 -3.87
N MET A 68 -15.11 -1.05 -4.84
CA MET A 68 -14.78 -1.09 -6.28
C MET A 68 -13.89 0.09 -6.74
N LYS A 69 -14.08 1.29 -6.18
CA LYS A 69 -13.26 2.48 -6.49
C LYS A 69 -11.76 2.33 -6.16
N HIS A 70 -11.43 1.44 -5.22
CA HIS A 70 -10.06 1.12 -4.79
C HIS A 70 -9.43 -0.02 -5.59
N LEU A 71 -10.15 -0.60 -6.55
CA LEU A 71 -9.66 -1.62 -7.46
C LEU A 71 -9.51 -1.04 -8.87
N ILE A 72 -8.47 -1.45 -9.58
CA ILE A 72 -8.19 -1.01 -10.96
C ILE A 72 -7.53 -2.13 -11.76
N THR A 73 -7.93 -2.28 -13.02
CA THR A 73 -7.34 -3.24 -13.95
C THR A 73 -6.05 -2.66 -14.54
N LEU A 74 -4.95 -3.37 -14.38
CA LEU A 74 -3.64 -3.02 -14.93
C LEU A 74 -3.03 -4.22 -15.65
N SER A 75 -2.26 -3.97 -16.70
CA SER A 75 -1.40 -5.02 -17.26
C SER A 75 -0.25 -5.35 -16.29
N ALA A 76 0.38 -6.50 -16.47
CA ALA A 76 1.47 -6.96 -15.62
C ALA A 76 2.61 -5.93 -15.47
N SER A 77 2.94 -5.22 -16.56
CA SER A 77 3.97 -4.17 -16.58
C SER A 77 3.58 -2.96 -15.71
N ALA A 78 2.38 -2.42 -15.94
CA ALA A 78 1.83 -1.30 -15.18
C ALA A 78 1.63 -1.66 -13.71
N HIS A 79 1.18 -2.89 -13.44
CA HIS A 79 1.01 -3.42 -12.10
C HIS A 79 2.33 -3.46 -11.31
N LYS A 80 3.40 -3.97 -11.92
CA LYS A 80 4.74 -3.99 -11.31
C LYS A 80 5.26 -2.58 -11.03
N LYS A 81 5.06 -1.65 -11.98
CA LYS A 81 5.46 -0.25 -11.85
C LYS A 81 4.75 0.42 -10.66
N GLU A 82 3.46 0.16 -10.47
CA GLU A 82 2.69 0.73 -9.37
C GLU A 82 3.15 0.21 -8.00
N HIS A 83 3.42 -1.09 -7.87
CA HIS A 83 4.03 -1.66 -6.65
C HIS A 83 5.38 -1.02 -6.34
N HIS A 84 6.20 -0.76 -7.36
CA HIS A 84 7.48 -0.07 -7.18
C HIS A 84 7.27 1.39 -6.73
N ARG A 85 6.33 2.11 -7.36
CA ARG A 85 5.98 3.50 -7.01
C ARG A 85 5.57 3.64 -5.55
N LEU A 86 4.67 2.79 -5.07
CA LEU A 86 4.19 2.81 -3.69
C LEU A 86 5.32 2.55 -2.68
N LYS A 87 6.24 1.61 -2.99
CA LYS A 87 7.43 1.38 -2.16
C LYS A 87 8.32 2.63 -2.09
N VAL A 88 8.59 3.27 -3.24
CA VAL A 88 9.42 4.49 -3.30
C VAL A 88 8.77 5.66 -2.54
N VAL A 89 7.46 5.86 -2.69
CA VAL A 89 6.72 6.90 -1.96
C VAL A 89 6.78 6.66 -0.45
N ASN A 90 6.60 5.41 0.00
CA ASN A 90 6.70 5.08 1.42
C ASN A 90 8.12 5.30 1.97
N LEU A 91 9.16 4.93 1.23
CA LEU A 91 10.56 5.22 1.61
C LEU A 91 10.84 6.73 1.66
N ARG A 92 10.30 7.52 0.71
CA ARG A 92 10.42 8.98 0.73
C ARG A 92 9.71 9.61 1.92
N LYS A 93 8.49 9.16 2.24
CA LYS A 93 7.75 9.62 3.44
C LYS A 93 8.51 9.30 4.72
N LYS A 94 9.07 8.08 4.82
CA LYS A 94 9.90 7.67 5.97
C LYS A 94 11.09 8.61 6.16
N ARG A 95 11.83 8.91 5.09
CA ARG A 95 12.94 9.89 5.16
C ARG A 95 12.46 11.27 5.58
N ILE A 96 11.38 11.80 5.00
CA ILE A 96 10.91 13.16 5.34
C ILE A 96 10.56 13.27 6.82
N ILE A 97 9.90 12.25 7.39
CA ILE A 97 9.58 12.22 8.82
C ILE A 97 10.86 12.15 9.67
N GLU A 98 11.83 11.30 9.30
CA GLU A 98 13.13 11.22 9.99
C GLU A 98 13.89 12.57 9.95
N TYR A 99 13.96 13.22 8.79
CA TYR A 99 14.60 14.54 8.66
C TYR A 99 13.86 15.64 9.43
N CYS A 100 12.52 15.61 9.47
CA CYS A 100 11.74 16.57 10.24
C CYS A 100 11.91 16.39 11.76
N CYS A 101 12.03 15.14 12.23
CA CYS A 101 12.32 14.85 13.64
C CYS A 101 13.74 15.26 14.04
N ILE A 102 14.74 15.02 13.18
CA ILE A 102 16.14 15.42 13.44
C ILE A 102 16.27 16.95 13.49
N THR A 103 15.68 17.66 12.54
CA THR A 103 15.74 19.14 12.51
C THR A 103 15.04 19.76 13.72
N PHE A 104 13.88 19.23 14.13
CA PHE A 104 13.20 19.69 15.34
C PHE A 104 14.02 19.44 16.61
N TYR A 105 14.66 18.27 16.73
CA TYR A 105 15.51 17.93 17.87
C TYR A 105 16.77 18.78 17.95
N VAL A 106 17.44 19.05 16.82
CA VAL A 106 18.62 19.92 16.77
C VAL A 106 18.26 21.36 17.16
N VAL A 107 17.15 21.90 16.65
CA VAL A 107 16.67 23.24 17.02
C VAL A 107 16.29 23.31 18.51
N LEU A 108 15.64 22.27 19.03
CA LEU A 108 15.32 22.19 20.46
C LEU A 108 16.59 22.16 21.33
N ILE A 109 17.58 21.35 20.97
CA ILE A 109 18.85 21.29 21.70
C ILE A 109 19.60 22.62 21.62
N THR A 110 19.72 23.22 20.43
CA THR A 110 20.46 24.48 20.30
C THR A 110 19.78 25.59 21.10
N THR A 111 18.45 25.72 21.02
CA THR A 111 17.71 26.72 21.82
C THR A 111 17.83 26.49 23.33
N ILE A 112 17.82 25.24 23.80
CA ILE A 112 18.06 24.92 25.21
C ILE A 112 19.50 25.26 25.61
N ILE A 113 20.51 24.89 24.82
CA ILE A 113 21.93 25.20 25.10
C ILE A 113 22.16 26.72 25.16
N PHE A 114 21.56 27.48 24.23
CA PHE A 114 21.66 28.95 24.24
C PHE A 114 20.94 29.58 25.44
N LYS A 115 19.85 28.98 25.92
CA LYS A 115 19.09 29.47 27.08
C LYS A 115 19.73 29.13 28.43
N VAL A 116 20.56 28.08 28.50
CA VAL A 116 21.33 27.69 29.70
C VAL A 116 22.66 28.47 29.83
N LYS A 117 23.15 29.05 28.73
CA LYS A 117 24.37 29.89 28.71
C LYS A 117 24.11 31.40 28.86
N ALA A 118 22.86 31.82 29.03
CA ALA A 118 22.45 33.22 29.18
C ALA A 118 22.10 33.54 30.64
#